data_AF-A0A3B0Y1G9-F1
#
_entry.id   AF-A0A3B0Y1G9-F1
#
_cell.length_a   1.000
_cell.length_b   1.000
_cell.length_c   1.000
_cell.angle_alpha   90.00
_cell.angle_beta   90.00
_cell.angle_gamma   90.00
#
_symmetry.space_group_name_H-M   'P 1'
#
loop_
_entity.id
_entity.type
_entity.pdbx_description
1 polymer ?
#
loop_
_entity_poly.entity_id
_entity_poly.type
_entity_poly.pdbx_seq_one_letter_code
_entity_poly.pdbx_strand_id
1 'polypeptide(L)'
;MALKLHSLADPNQRHLGNPLVTLYDLSMQIHLIAIGTRMPGWVNDGYTEYARRLPHECKLNLTEIPLAQRSKSQPISRAIEDEGKRMQAAIGSNRRVIALDVKGRDWSTEQLADKLKDWMQDGRDVSLLVGGPDGLADICLQTAEQRWSLSPLTLPHPLVRVILAEQLYRAWSLNAGHPYHRA
;
A
#
# COMPACT_ATOMS: atom_id res chain seq x y z
N MET A 1 13.80 -81.94 -3.48
CA MET A 1 14.17 -80.70 -2.75
C MET A 1 13.64 -79.53 -3.58
N ALA A 2 12.45 -78.97 -3.28
CA ALA A 2 12.20 -77.92 -2.26
C ALA A 2 12.98 -76.63 -2.60
N LEU A 3 12.41 -75.44 -2.79
CA LEU A 3 11.13 -74.86 -2.37
C LEU A 3 10.77 -73.64 -3.27
N LYS A 4 9.47 -73.47 -3.54
CA LYS A 4 8.82 -72.18 -3.87
C LYS A 4 8.83 -71.30 -2.62
N LEU A 5 8.91 -69.97 -2.79
CA LEU A 5 8.22 -69.00 -1.93
C LEU A 5 7.98 -67.70 -2.72
N HIS A 6 6.69 -67.33 -2.78
CA HIS A 6 6.17 -66.06 -3.28
C HIS A 6 6.55 -64.93 -2.30
N SER A 7 6.78 -63.72 -2.81
CA SER A 7 6.58 -62.51 -2.01
C SER A 7 5.73 -61.52 -2.78
N LEU A 8 4.66 -61.10 -2.12
CA LEU A 8 3.52 -60.34 -2.60
C LEU A 8 3.89 -58.86 -2.78
N ALA A 9 3.39 -58.27 -3.86
CA ALA A 9 3.33 -56.82 -4.04
C ALA A 9 2.53 -56.18 -2.90
N ASP A 10 3.05 -55.09 -2.36
CA ASP A 10 2.39 -54.24 -1.36
C ASP A 10 1.29 -53.39 -2.03
N PRO A 11 0.00 -53.55 -1.67
CA PRO A 11 -1.10 -52.80 -2.26
C PRO A 11 -1.31 -51.39 -1.67
N ASN A 12 -0.37 -50.85 -0.88
CA ASN A 12 -0.50 -49.51 -0.28
C ASN A 12 0.41 -48.42 -0.87
N GLN A 13 1.01 -48.60 -2.05
CA GLN A 13 1.58 -47.47 -2.79
C GLN A 13 0.49 -46.66 -3.50
N ARG A 14 -0.24 -45.87 -2.73
CA ARG A 14 -1.10 -44.80 -3.25
C ARG A 14 -0.28 -43.54 -3.50
N HIS A 15 -0.37 -43.03 -4.72
CA HIS A 15 -0.02 -41.67 -5.10
C HIS A 15 -0.52 -40.64 -4.08
N LEU A 16 0.42 -39.93 -3.47
CA LEU A 16 0.24 -38.63 -2.80
C LEU A 16 1.55 -37.90 -3.07
N GLY A 17 1.65 -36.99 -4.01
CA GLY A 17 0.94 -35.71 -4.07
C GLY A 17 2.05 -34.70 -4.36
N ASN A 18 1.82 -33.91 -5.41
CA ASN A 18 2.62 -32.77 -5.88
C ASN A 18 3.38 -32.07 -4.72
N PRO A 19 4.65 -31.65 -4.87
CA PRO A 19 5.30 -30.82 -3.87
C PRO A 19 4.45 -29.56 -3.71
N LEU A 20 3.71 -29.50 -2.62
CA LEU A 20 3.27 -28.25 -2.03
C LEU A 20 4.57 -27.53 -1.64
N VAL A 21 5.17 -26.87 -2.63
CA VAL A 21 5.62 -25.52 -2.43
C VAL A 21 4.39 -24.83 -1.85
N THR A 22 4.31 -24.78 -0.52
CA THR A 22 3.49 -23.81 0.18
C THR A 22 3.84 -22.50 -0.51
N LEU A 23 2.93 -22.02 -1.38
CA LEU A 23 3.05 -20.72 -1.98
C LEU A 23 3.21 -19.79 -0.79
N TYR A 24 4.45 -19.35 -0.57
CA TYR A 24 4.72 -18.30 0.39
C TYR A 24 3.68 -17.23 0.07
N ASP A 25 2.92 -16.88 1.09
CA ASP A 25 2.00 -15.75 1.10
C ASP A 25 2.81 -14.50 0.78
N LEU A 26 3.08 -14.29 -0.52
CA LEU A 26 3.70 -13.09 -1.06
C LEU A 26 2.60 -12.02 -1.07
N SER A 27 2.16 -11.65 0.13
CA SER A 27 1.22 -10.56 0.33
C SER A 27 2.01 -9.27 0.50
N MET A 28 1.92 -8.40 -0.49
CA MET A 28 2.40 -7.03 -0.39
C MET A 28 1.40 -6.22 0.46
N GLN A 29 1.89 -5.52 1.48
CA GLN A 29 1.08 -4.56 2.22
C GLN A 29 1.33 -3.15 1.70
N ILE A 30 0.26 -2.38 1.50
CA ILE A 30 0.32 -0.94 1.26
C ILE A 30 0.04 -0.23 2.59
N HIS A 31 0.96 0.62 3.02
CA HIS A 31 0.86 1.43 4.21
C HIS A 31 0.64 2.89 3.83
N LEU A 32 -0.58 3.38 3.98
CA LEU A 32 -0.89 4.80 3.88
C LEU A 32 -0.50 5.48 5.19
N ILE A 33 0.60 6.22 5.19
CA ILE A 33 1.10 6.98 6.34
C ILE A 33 0.68 8.44 6.14
N ALA A 34 -0.30 8.90 6.91
CA ALA A 34 -0.96 10.18 6.68
C ALA A 34 -0.95 11.07 7.92
N ILE A 35 -0.61 12.35 7.75
CA ILE A 35 -0.79 13.37 8.79
C ILE A 35 -2.29 13.65 9.00
N GLY A 36 -2.66 13.87 10.26
CA GLY A 36 -4.03 14.12 10.71
C GLY A 36 -4.70 12.88 11.29
N THR A 37 -5.48 13.03 12.36
CA THR A 37 -6.17 11.92 13.06
C THR A 37 -7.67 12.16 13.24
N ARG A 38 -8.16 13.32 12.80
CA ARG A 38 -9.55 13.76 13.02
C ARG A 38 -10.25 13.97 11.69
N MET A 39 -10.41 12.89 10.95
CA MET A 39 -11.15 12.91 9.69
C MET A 39 -12.66 12.98 9.96
N PRO A 40 -13.44 13.73 9.16
CA PRO A 40 -14.90 13.64 9.17
C PRO A 40 -15.38 12.20 8.94
N GLY A 41 -16.54 11.83 9.49
CA GLY A 41 -17.10 10.48 9.37
C GLY A 41 -17.16 9.98 7.92
N TRP A 42 -17.67 10.81 7.00
CA TRP A 42 -17.77 10.47 5.57
C TRP A 42 -16.42 10.16 4.91
N VAL A 43 -15.31 10.72 5.40
CA VAL A 43 -13.96 10.43 4.88
C VAL A 43 -13.52 9.05 5.33
N ASN A 44 -13.75 8.72 6.60
CA ASN A 44 -13.44 7.39 7.13
C ASN A 44 -14.28 6.31 6.43
N ASP A 45 -15.57 6.58 6.20
CA ASP A 45 -16.46 5.68 5.49
C ASP A 45 -16.01 5.50 4.04
N GLY A 46 -15.71 6.60 3.33
CA GLY A 46 -15.22 6.57 1.96
C GLY A 46 -13.89 5.84 1.81
N TYR A 47 -12.93 6.09 2.71
CA TYR A 47 -11.67 5.33 2.74
C TYR A 47 -11.92 3.84 2.97
N THR A 48 -12.70 3.52 4.01
CA THR A 48 -12.98 2.13 4.41
C THR A 48 -13.71 1.36 3.31
N GLU A 49 -14.61 2.03 2.59
CA GLU A 49 -15.38 1.43 1.49
C GLU A 49 -14.47 0.82 0.42
N TYR A 50 -13.38 1.49 0.06
CA TYR A 50 -12.43 0.99 -0.93
C TYR A 50 -11.32 0.14 -0.32
N ALA A 51 -10.78 0.54 0.84
CA ALA A 51 -9.71 -0.20 1.51
C ALA A 51 -10.13 -1.66 1.82
N ARG A 52 -11.38 -1.89 2.22
CA ARG A 52 -11.90 -3.24 2.52
C ARG A 52 -12.13 -4.12 1.29
N ARG A 53 -12.19 -3.52 0.09
CA ARG A 53 -12.40 -4.24 -1.19
C ARG A 53 -11.08 -4.74 -1.79
N LEU A 54 -9.95 -4.18 -1.36
CA LEU A 54 -8.64 -4.69 -1.73
C LEU A 54 -8.42 -6.07 -1.11
N PRO A 55 -7.88 -7.05 -1.86
CA PRO A 55 -7.70 -8.41 -1.37
C PRO A 55 -6.46 -8.51 -0.47
N HIS A 56 -6.24 -9.69 0.11
CA HIS A 56 -5.15 -9.93 1.06
C HIS A 56 -3.76 -9.66 0.46
N GLU A 57 -3.56 -10.03 -0.81
CA GLU A 57 -2.30 -9.85 -1.54
C GLU A 57 -1.96 -8.39 -1.88
N CYS A 58 -2.88 -7.45 -1.64
CA CYS A 58 -2.72 -6.02 -1.92
C CYS A 58 -3.41 -5.17 -0.84
N LYS A 59 -3.27 -5.58 0.43
CA LYS A 59 -4.03 -4.98 1.53
C LYS A 59 -3.55 -3.56 1.85
N LEU A 60 -4.51 -2.64 2.02
CA LEU A 60 -4.26 -1.24 2.37
C LEU A 60 -4.47 -0.99 3.87
N ASN A 61 -3.41 -0.57 4.55
CA ASN A 61 -3.38 -0.26 5.98
C ASN A 61 -3.15 1.25 6.18
N LEU A 62 -3.92 1.87 7.08
CA LEU A 62 -3.77 3.29 7.44
C LEU A 62 -2.94 3.43 8.72
N THR A 63 -1.95 4.30 8.69
CA THR A 63 -1.21 4.78 9.87
C THR A 63 -1.37 6.29 9.95
N GLU A 64 -2.04 6.75 11.00
CA GLU A 64 -2.28 8.18 11.22
C GLU A 64 -1.23 8.79 12.13
N ILE A 65 -0.74 9.96 11.73
CA ILE A 65 0.24 10.73 12.49
C ILE A 65 -0.42 12.04 12.94
N PRO A 66 -0.47 12.34 14.25
CA PRO A 66 -1.09 13.57 14.73
C PRO A 66 -0.45 14.83 14.11
N LEU A 67 -1.24 15.87 13.88
CA LEU A 67 -0.72 17.19 13.52
C LEU A 67 0.20 17.70 14.65
N ALA A 68 1.32 18.30 14.28
CA ALA A 68 2.18 18.97 15.25
C ALA A 68 1.45 20.15 15.87
N GLN A 69 1.69 20.39 17.17
CA GLN A 69 1.13 21.57 17.82
C GLN A 69 1.80 22.83 17.28
N ARG A 70 0.99 23.74 16.74
CA ARG A 70 1.47 25.03 16.26
C ARG A 70 1.55 26.02 17.42
N SER A 71 2.72 26.60 17.63
CA SER A 71 2.87 27.79 18.48
C SER A 71 2.88 29.04 17.60
N LYS A 72 2.22 30.12 18.05
CA LYS A 72 2.27 31.43 17.37
C LYS A 72 3.70 31.99 17.27
N SER A 73 4.60 31.56 18.15
CA SER A 73 5.99 32.02 18.20
C SER A 73 6.97 31.19 17.35
N GLN A 74 6.53 30.06 16.79
CA GLN A 74 7.41 29.17 16.04
C GLN A 74 7.07 29.18 14.54
N PRO A 75 8.08 29.10 13.66
CA PRO A 75 7.83 29.02 12.24
C PRO A 75 7.15 27.68 11.90
N ILE A 76 6.27 27.71 10.91
CA ILE A 76 5.53 26.54 10.40
C ILE A 76 6.50 25.42 10.00
N SER A 77 7.69 25.76 9.50
CA SER A 77 8.74 24.80 9.13
C SER A 77 9.12 23.83 10.26
N ARG A 78 9.09 24.25 11.53
CA ARG A 78 9.37 23.35 12.66
C ARG A 78 8.26 22.31 12.85
N ALA A 79 7.00 22.71 12.64
CA ALA A 79 5.87 21.79 12.72
C ALA A 79 5.94 20.75 11.59
N ILE A 80 6.24 21.20 10.37
CA ILE A 80 6.46 20.32 9.21
C ILE A 80 7.62 19.34 9.48
N GLU A 81 8.74 19.81 10.03
CA GLU A 81 9.90 18.96 10.33
C GLU A 81 9.59 17.91 11.42
N ASP A 82 8.87 18.28 12.48
CA ASP A 82 8.42 17.34 13.52
C ASP A 82 7.48 16.26 12.95
N GLU A 83 6.50 16.68 12.15
CA GLU A 83 5.61 15.78 11.41
C GLU A 83 6.40 14.83 10.52
N GLY A 84 7.39 15.35 9.79
CA GLY A 84 8.27 14.58 8.92
C GLY A 84 9.10 13.55 9.66
N LYS A 85 9.66 13.89 10.83
CA LYS A 85 10.40 12.93 11.67
C LYS A 85 9.53 11.79 12.16
N ARG A 86 8.31 12.09 12.61
CA ARG A 86 7.34 11.07 13.03
C ARG A 86 6.88 10.20 11.85
N MET A 87 6.75 10.79 10.66
CA MET A 87 6.45 10.07 9.43
C MET A 87 7.58 9.12 9.04
N GLN A 88 8.83 9.58 9.07
CA GLN A 88 10.01 8.74 8.83
C GLN A 88 10.08 7.54 9.78
N ALA A 89 9.80 7.77 11.07
CA ALA A 89 9.77 6.68 12.06
C ALA A 89 8.66 5.64 11.81
N ALA A 90 7.61 6.01 11.07
CA ALA A 90 6.54 5.10 10.67
C ALA A 90 6.84 4.36 9.35
N ILE A 91 7.85 4.79 8.58
CA ILE A 91 8.31 4.08 7.39
C ILE A 91 8.96 2.77 7.87
N GLY A 92 8.30 1.65 7.59
CA GLY A 92 8.82 0.33 7.94
C GLY A 92 10.15 0.05 7.26
N SER A 93 10.94 -0.87 7.83
CA SER A 93 12.21 -1.28 7.24
C SER A 93 12.00 -1.91 5.86
N ASN A 94 12.87 -1.57 4.91
CA ASN A 94 12.88 -2.15 3.56
C ASN A 94 11.55 -2.01 2.79
N ARG A 95 10.80 -0.94 3.03
CA ARG A 95 9.59 -0.62 2.25
C ARG A 95 9.93 0.29 1.08
N ARG A 96 9.24 0.11 -0.04
CA ARG A 96 9.25 1.08 -1.14
C ARG A 96 8.54 2.34 -0.68
N VAL A 97 9.16 3.51 -0.83
CA VAL A 97 8.58 4.77 -0.35
C VAL A 97 8.07 5.62 -1.51
N ILE A 98 6.81 6.06 -1.45
CA ILE A 98 6.17 6.91 -2.44
C ILE A 98 5.58 8.12 -1.74
N ALA A 99 5.97 9.32 -2.15
CA ALA A 99 5.44 10.57 -1.61
C ALA A 99 4.34 11.14 -2.50
N LEU A 100 3.22 11.52 -1.88
CA LEU A 100 2.16 12.25 -2.56
C LEU A 100 2.48 13.75 -2.56
N ASP A 101 2.61 14.30 -3.76
CA ASP A 101 3.06 15.66 -3.97
C ASP A 101 2.53 16.20 -5.30
N VAL A 102 2.02 17.43 -5.29
CA VAL A 102 1.54 18.13 -6.50
C VAL A 102 2.62 18.25 -7.58
N LYS A 103 3.90 18.30 -7.18
CA LYS A 103 5.07 18.32 -8.08
C LYS A 103 5.54 16.94 -8.52
N GLY A 104 4.85 15.88 -8.07
CA GLY A 104 5.11 14.51 -8.49
C GLY A 104 4.65 14.25 -9.93
N ARG A 105 4.91 13.04 -10.41
CA ARG A 105 4.45 12.61 -11.72
C ARG A 105 2.95 12.35 -11.69
N ASP A 106 2.24 12.82 -12.69
CA ASP A 106 0.85 12.46 -12.98
C ASP A 106 0.80 11.07 -13.62
N TRP A 107 -0.07 10.21 -13.07
CA TRP A 107 -0.30 8.87 -13.59
C TRP A 107 -1.74 8.75 -14.07
N SER A 108 -1.92 8.17 -15.25
CA SER A 108 -3.23 7.62 -15.63
C SER A 108 -3.55 6.40 -14.77
N THR A 109 -4.81 5.95 -14.78
CA THR A 109 -5.22 4.72 -14.08
C THR A 109 -4.45 3.50 -14.58
N GLU A 110 -4.19 3.38 -15.89
CA GLU A 110 -3.39 2.30 -16.49
C GLU A 110 -1.95 2.34 -15.99
N GLN A 111 -1.35 3.53 -15.94
CA GLN A 111 0.00 3.68 -15.42
C GLN A 111 0.07 3.33 -13.93
N LEU A 112 -0.95 3.69 -13.13
CA LEU A 112 -1.04 3.27 -11.74
C LEU A 112 -1.21 1.75 -11.62
N ALA A 113 -1.97 1.11 -12.50
CA ALA A 113 -2.10 -0.34 -12.54
C ALA A 113 -0.78 -1.04 -12.85
N ASP A 114 -0.01 -0.52 -13.81
CA ASP A 114 1.35 -0.98 -14.10
C ASP A 114 2.27 -0.80 -12.89
N LYS A 115 2.22 0.36 -12.21
CA LYS A 115 3.00 0.58 -10.98
C LYS A 115 2.62 -0.38 -9.87
N LEU A 116 1.33 -0.62 -9.66
CA LEU A 116 0.87 -1.55 -8.65
C LEU A 116 1.36 -2.98 -8.94
N LYS A 117 1.36 -3.38 -10.21
CA LYS A 117 1.93 -4.66 -10.65
C LYS A 117 3.44 -4.73 -10.39
N ASP A 118 4.18 -3.68 -10.71
CA ASP A 118 5.62 -3.58 -10.41
C ASP A 118 5.88 -3.71 -8.90
N TRP A 119 5.07 -3.08 -8.05
CA TRP A 119 5.21 -3.16 -6.60
C TRP A 119 4.97 -4.56 -6.08
N MET A 120 3.93 -5.24 -6.58
CA MET A 120 3.66 -6.64 -6.21
C MET A 120 4.79 -7.59 -6.63
N GLN A 121 5.44 -7.33 -7.77
CA GLN A 121 6.60 -8.13 -8.25
C GLN A 121 7.89 -7.84 -7.48
N ASP A 122 8.09 -6.60 -7.02
CA ASP A 122 9.23 -6.18 -6.20
C ASP A 122 9.22 -6.88 -4.83
N GLY A 123 8.04 -7.21 -4.30
CA GLY A 123 7.86 -8.01 -3.08
C GLY A 123 8.10 -7.26 -1.77
N ARG A 124 8.56 -6.00 -1.82
CA ARG A 124 8.56 -5.12 -0.64
C ARG A 124 7.17 -4.56 -0.41
N ASP A 125 6.82 -4.33 0.85
CA ASP A 125 5.69 -3.47 1.21
C ASP A 125 5.90 -2.04 0.66
N VAL A 126 4.81 -1.32 0.45
CA VAL A 126 4.81 0.07 -0.04
C VAL A 126 4.37 1.01 1.07
N SER A 127 5.10 2.11 1.28
CA SER A 127 4.69 3.22 2.15
C SER A 127 4.30 4.43 1.30
N LEU A 128 3.02 4.79 1.33
CA LEU A 128 2.46 5.97 0.69
C LEU A 128 2.40 7.11 1.71
N LEU A 129 3.14 8.19 1.47
CA LEU A 129 3.26 9.32 2.40
C LEU A 129 2.30 10.44 2.01
N VAL A 130 1.39 10.81 2.91
CA VAL A 130 0.46 11.93 2.73
C VAL A 130 0.69 12.99 3.81
N GLY A 131 1.12 14.17 3.37
CA GLY A 131 1.38 15.31 4.23
C GLY A 131 0.12 15.93 4.86
N GLY A 132 0.35 16.84 5.80
CA GLY A 132 -0.71 17.64 6.40
C GLY A 132 -1.13 18.81 5.51
N PRO A 133 -1.87 19.80 6.06
CA PRO A 133 -2.25 21.00 5.33
C PRO A 133 -1.07 21.79 4.72
N ASP A 134 0.11 21.68 5.32
CA ASP A 134 1.32 22.38 4.86
C ASP A 134 2.23 21.51 3.97
N GLY A 135 1.80 20.29 3.63
CA GLY A 135 2.54 19.36 2.78
C GLY A 135 3.46 18.40 3.54
N LEU A 136 4.46 17.86 2.82
CA LEU A 136 5.47 16.94 3.34
C LEU A 136 6.76 17.67 3.68
N ALA A 137 7.45 17.22 4.71
CA ALA A 137 8.81 17.68 5.00
C ALA A 137 9.80 17.22 3.92
N ASP A 138 10.84 18.02 3.68
CA ASP A 138 11.88 17.72 2.69
C ASP A 138 12.53 16.35 2.93
N ILE A 139 12.74 15.96 4.20
CA ILE A 139 13.27 14.64 4.55
C ILE A 139 12.40 13.50 3.99
N CYS A 140 11.07 13.63 4.03
CA CYS A 140 10.15 12.63 3.48
C CYS A 140 10.19 12.60 1.95
N LEU A 141 10.29 13.77 1.31
CA LEU A 141 10.41 13.88 -0.14
C LEU A 141 11.73 13.28 -0.66
N GLN A 142 12.83 13.46 0.08
CA GLN A 142 14.15 12.92 -0.27
C GLN A 142 14.24 11.41 -0.10
N THR A 143 13.51 10.84 0.86
CA THR A 143 13.44 9.37 1.06
C THR A 143 12.58 8.68 0.01
N ALA A 144 11.67 9.38 -0.64
CA ALA A 144 10.76 8.77 -1.61
C ALA A 144 11.49 8.30 -2.88
N GLU A 145 11.30 7.03 -3.24
CA GLU A 145 11.75 6.47 -4.52
C GLU A 145 10.91 7.01 -5.68
N GLN A 146 9.64 7.37 -5.41
CA GLN A 146 8.70 7.91 -6.38
C GLN A 146 7.90 9.07 -5.78
N ARG A 147 7.60 10.08 -6.59
CA ARG A 147 6.66 11.15 -6.25
C ARG A 147 5.46 11.09 -7.17
N TRP A 148 4.27 11.01 -6.59
CA TRP A 148 3.02 10.88 -7.32
C TRP A 148 2.13 12.10 -7.08
N SER A 149 1.68 12.71 -8.17
CA SER A 149 0.69 13.78 -8.16
C SER A 149 -0.68 13.22 -8.56
N LEU A 150 -1.68 13.42 -7.69
CA LEU A 150 -3.07 13.04 -7.98
C LEU A 150 -3.78 14.05 -8.89
N SER A 151 -3.31 15.29 -8.89
CA SER A 151 -3.94 16.41 -9.59
C SER A 151 -3.00 17.62 -9.57
N PRO A 152 -3.05 18.51 -10.57
CA PRO A 152 -2.47 19.85 -10.45
C PRO A 152 -3.19 20.72 -9.40
N LEU A 153 -4.37 20.32 -8.93
CA LEU A 153 -5.12 21.01 -7.88
C LEU A 153 -4.54 20.72 -6.49
N THR A 154 -4.66 21.70 -5.59
CA THR A 154 -4.42 21.49 -4.16
C THR A 154 -5.62 20.76 -3.55
N LEU A 155 -5.51 19.44 -3.42
CA LEU A 155 -6.52 18.62 -2.79
C LEU A 155 -6.37 18.65 -1.26
N PRO A 156 -7.46 18.81 -0.49
CA PRO A 156 -7.38 18.74 0.96
C PRO A 156 -7.04 17.29 1.38
N HIS A 157 -6.14 17.14 2.36
CA HIS A 157 -5.65 15.84 2.82
C HIS A 157 -6.75 14.79 3.15
N PRO A 158 -7.96 15.14 3.67
CA PRO A 158 -9.01 14.15 3.88
C PRO A 158 -9.50 13.53 2.57
N LEU A 159 -9.66 14.36 1.52
CA LEU A 159 -10.10 13.88 0.21
C LEU A 159 -9.03 13.02 -0.46
N VAL A 160 -7.74 13.36 -0.28
CA VAL A 160 -6.61 12.56 -0.76
C VAL A 160 -6.69 11.12 -0.25
N ARG A 161 -7.07 10.90 1.03
CA ARG A 161 -7.20 9.53 1.57
C ARG A 161 -8.24 8.69 0.83
N VAL A 162 -9.41 9.27 0.54
CA VAL A 162 -10.49 8.58 -0.18
C VAL A 162 -10.07 8.29 -1.61
N ILE A 163 -9.51 9.28 -2.30
CA ILE A 163 -9.04 9.14 -3.69
C ILE A 163 -7.97 8.05 -3.78
N LEU A 164 -7.00 8.02 -2.87
CA LEU A 164 -5.96 6.99 -2.88
C LEU A 164 -6.53 5.59 -2.73
N ALA A 165 -7.41 5.38 -1.75
CA ALA A 165 -8.03 4.07 -1.54
C ALA A 165 -8.84 3.62 -2.77
N GLU A 166 -9.61 4.53 -3.37
CA GLU A 166 -10.38 4.26 -4.58
C GLU A 166 -9.49 3.95 -5.78
N GLN A 167 -8.46 4.76 -6.03
CA GLN A 167 -7.59 4.61 -7.20
C GLN A 167 -6.72 3.36 -7.10
N LEU A 168 -6.27 2.99 -5.89
CA LEU A 168 -5.58 1.71 -5.67
C LEU A 168 -6.51 0.52 -5.94
N TYR A 169 -7.75 0.58 -5.45
CA TYR A 169 -8.75 -0.45 -5.75
C TYR A 169 -9.04 -0.52 -7.26
N ARG A 170 -9.16 0.63 -7.94
CA ARG A 170 -9.37 0.70 -9.38
C ARG A 170 -8.20 0.08 -10.16
N ALA A 171 -6.98 0.46 -9.83
CA ALA A 171 -5.76 -0.08 -10.43
C ALA A 171 -5.65 -1.60 -10.23
N TRP A 172 -5.93 -2.07 -9.01
CA TRP A 172 -6.00 -3.51 -8.73
C TRP A 172 -7.09 -4.19 -9.56
N SER A 173 -8.29 -3.60 -9.64
CA SER A 173 -9.42 -4.15 -10.37
C SER A 173 -9.14 -4.28 -11.88
N LEU A 174 -8.36 -3.35 -12.44
CA LEU A 174 -7.89 -3.40 -13.81
C LEU A 174 -6.95 -4.59 -14.02
N ASN A 175 -5.94 -4.75 -13.17
CA ASN A 175 -5.00 -5.88 -13.22
C ASN A 175 -5.69 -7.23 -13.04
N ALA A 176 -6.71 -7.31 -12.19
CA ALA A 176 -7.49 -8.51 -11.93
C ALA A 176 -8.55 -8.80 -13.02
N GLY A 177 -8.72 -7.93 -14.01
CA GLY A 177 -9.79 -8.05 -15.01
C GLY A 177 -11.21 -7.90 -14.43
N HIS A 178 -11.34 -7.32 -13.24
CA HIS A 178 -12.60 -7.15 -12.52
C HIS A 178 -13.44 -6.03 -13.17
N PRO A 179 -14.78 -6.18 -13.35
CA PRO A 179 -15.60 -5.23 -14.11
C PRO A 179 -15.58 -3.78 -13.63
N TYR A 180 -15.22 -3.53 -12.36
CA TYR A 180 -15.18 -2.19 -11.76
C TYR A 180 -14.34 -1.17 -12.55
N HIS A 181 -13.24 -1.59 -13.21
CA HIS A 181 -12.40 -0.65 -13.95
C HIS A 181 -13.12 0.02 -15.14
N ARG A 182 -14.23 -0.55 -15.62
CA ARG A 182 -15.01 -0.03 -16.75
C ARG A 182 -16.11 0.96 -16.32
N ALA A 183 -16.32 1.12 -15.02
CA ALA A 183 -17.38 1.94 -14.43
C ALA A 183 -16.87 3.32 -14.02
#